data_AF-A0A927LMJ1-F1
#
_entry.id   AF-A0A927LMJ1-F1
#
_cell.length_a   1.000
_cell.length_b   1.000
_cell.length_c   1.000
_cell.angle_alpha   90.00
_cell.angle_beta   90.00
_cell.angle_gamma   90.00
#
_symmetry.space_group_name_H-M   'P 1'
#
loop_
_entity.id
_entity.type
_entity.pdbx_description
1 polymer ?
#
loop_
_entity_poly.entity_id
_entity_poly.type
_entity_poly.pdbx_seq_one_letter_code
_entity_poly.pdbx_strand_id
1 'polypeptide(L)'
;MKKVALSVMAVLMLFSCQNDNNSELETQESAAITQRKCATQDVLEAQLKEDPTLALRMNQIEDFTKKAMLTGRIVNGKIEIPVIVNVLYRTSSENISDAQIQSQIDVLNDDYNASNDDFSQVPSIFSGIKANVGITFVLEAINRKSTTKTSWGTNDKMKKTSQGGIAPTSPTTKLNMWVCTIGGGILGYAQFPGGSSSTDGVAIDAKYFGVSGTANYPYNLGRTATHEVGHWMNLRHIWGDANCGSDLVSDTPTHNDANYGVPTYPHYSTCTGTPVEMTMNYMDYTDDRGMFMFSNGQKSRMAAIFVSGGARSGFGS
;
A
#
# COMPACT_ATOMS: atom_id res chain seq x y z
N MET A 1 -15.75 -35.83 89.01
CA MET A 1 -14.98 -37.03 88.61
C MET A 1 -15.32 -37.35 87.16
N LYS A 2 -14.32 -37.25 86.27
CA LYS A 2 -14.11 -38.03 85.04
C LYS A 2 -15.27 -38.22 84.02
N LYS A 3 -14.94 -37.84 82.76
CA LYS A 3 -15.40 -38.36 81.44
C LYS A 3 -16.57 -37.60 80.78
N VAL A 4 -16.61 -37.35 79.46
CA VAL A 4 -15.75 -37.65 78.30
C VAL A 4 -16.16 -36.67 77.19
N ALA A 5 -15.20 -36.11 76.45
CA ALA A 5 -15.43 -35.27 75.27
C ALA A 5 -15.53 -36.14 74.01
N LEU A 6 -16.53 -35.86 73.16
CA LEU A 6 -16.66 -36.41 71.81
C LEU A 6 -15.91 -35.47 70.84
N SER A 7 -14.92 -36.01 70.11
CA SER A 7 -14.22 -35.29 69.04
C SER A 7 -15.02 -35.33 67.74
N VAL A 8 -15.23 -34.16 67.14
CA VAL A 8 -15.74 -33.99 65.77
C VAL A 8 -14.55 -33.88 64.84
N MET A 9 -14.50 -34.73 63.82
CA MET A 9 -13.45 -34.79 62.81
C MET A 9 -13.74 -33.74 61.71
N ALA A 10 -12.93 -32.69 61.64
CA ALA A 10 -12.99 -31.70 60.57
C ALA A 10 -11.94 -32.04 59.49
N VAL A 11 -12.38 -32.23 58.26
CA VAL A 11 -11.52 -32.47 57.08
C VAL A 11 -11.10 -31.11 56.52
N LEU A 12 -9.80 -30.79 56.65
CA LEU A 12 -9.16 -29.64 56.02
C LEU A 12 -8.68 -30.01 54.62
N MET A 13 -9.21 -29.36 53.58
CA MET A 13 -8.61 -29.35 52.25
C MET A 13 -7.50 -28.28 52.22
N LEU A 14 -6.26 -28.71 51.98
CA LEU A 14 -5.13 -27.82 51.74
C LEU A 14 -5.03 -27.55 50.23
N PHE A 15 -5.30 -26.31 49.82
CA PHE A 15 -4.87 -25.79 48.52
C PHE A 15 -3.41 -25.35 48.64
N SER A 16 -2.54 -25.99 47.85
CA SER A 16 -1.13 -25.63 47.72
C SER A 16 -1.00 -24.46 46.73
N CYS A 17 -0.53 -23.30 47.22
CA CYS A 17 0.00 -22.24 46.37
C CYS A 17 1.50 -22.50 46.15
N GLN A 18 1.89 -22.82 44.91
CA GLN A 18 3.28 -22.67 44.47
C GLN A 18 3.39 -21.37 43.68
N ASN A 19 4.35 -20.56 44.09
CA ASN A 19 4.59 -19.21 43.63
C ASN A 19 5.88 -19.24 42.80
N ASP A 20 5.78 -19.55 41.51
CA ASP A 20 6.91 -19.48 40.57
C ASP A 20 6.89 -18.13 39.86
N ASN A 21 7.63 -17.18 40.43
CA ASN A 21 8.03 -15.95 39.74
C ASN A 21 9.07 -16.28 38.67
N ASN A 22 8.60 -16.70 37.49
CA ASN A 22 9.41 -16.70 36.28
C ASN A 22 9.12 -15.38 35.55
N SER A 23 9.99 -14.39 35.72
CA SER A 23 10.01 -13.21 34.87
C SER A 23 10.56 -13.62 33.50
N GLU A 24 9.69 -14.16 32.65
CA GLU A 24 9.98 -14.27 31.23
C GLU A 24 10.07 -12.86 30.66
N LEU A 25 11.29 -12.42 30.36
CA LEU A 25 11.56 -11.33 29.45
C LEU A 25 10.98 -11.74 28.10
N GLU A 26 9.77 -11.28 27.80
CA GLU A 26 9.21 -11.29 26.45
C GLU A 26 10.11 -10.43 25.54
N THR A 27 11.13 -11.04 24.96
CA THR A 27 11.69 -10.57 23.71
C THR A 27 10.58 -10.66 22.67
N GLN A 28 9.88 -9.56 22.42
CA GLN A 28 9.09 -9.37 21.21
C GLN A 28 10.04 -9.39 20.00
N GLU A 29 10.39 -10.59 19.56
CA GLU A 29 10.92 -10.79 18.22
C GLU A 29 9.75 -10.55 17.26
N SER A 30 9.76 -9.37 16.64
CA SER A 30 8.80 -9.00 15.60
C SER A 30 8.88 -10.06 14.49
N ALA A 31 7.93 -11.00 14.45
CA ALA A 31 7.83 -11.97 13.37
C ALA A 31 7.94 -11.24 12.02
N ALA A 32 8.91 -11.65 11.18
CA ALA A 32 9.12 -11.04 9.88
C ALA A 32 7.83 -11.16 9.05
N ILE A 33 7.38 -10.06 8.44
CA ILE A 33 6.22 -10.10 7.56
C ILE A 33 6.60 -10.88 6.30
N THR A 34 5.93 -12.01 6.08
CA THR A 34 6.23 -12.94 4.98
C THR A 34 5.41 -12.69 3.72
N GLN A 35 4.37 -11.86 3.79
CA GLN A 35 3.43 -11.60 2.69
C GLN A 35 3.04 -10.12 2.64
N ARG A 36 2.94 -9.55 1.42
CA ARG A 36 2.51 -8.17 1.22
C ARG A 36 1.08 -8.03 1.74
N LYS A 37 0.83 -6.94 2.45
CA LYS A 37 -0.51 -6.54 2.87
C LYS A 37 -0.71 -5.07 2.55
N CYS A 38 -1.52 -4.80 1.53
CA CYS A 38 -2.06 -3.48 1.23
C CYS A 38 -3.49 -3.42 1.79
N ALA A 39 -3.83 -2.30 2.42
CA ALA A 39 -5.16 -2.10 3.02
C ALA A 39 -6.07 -1.20 2.17
N THR A 40 -5.72 -0.95 0.91
CA THR A 40 -6.48 -0.04 0.03
C THR A 40 -7.93 -0.46 -0.15
N GLN A 41 -8.23 -1.76 -0.28
CA GLN A 41 -9.62 -2.23 -0.38
C GLN A 41 -10.38 -2.08 0.94
N ASP A 42 -9.79 -2.47 2.08
CA ASP A 42 -10.41 -2.28 3.40
C ASP A 42 -10.75 -0.80 3.66
N VAL A 43 -9.84 0.10 3.27
CA VAL A 43 -10.03 1.55 3.37
C VAL A 43 -11.13 2.01 2.41
N LEU A 44 -11.14 1.53 1.17
CA LEU A 44 -12.19 1.84 0.21
C LEU A 44 -13.57 1.41 0.72
N GLU A 45 -13.70 0.20 1.26
CA GLU A 45 -14.94 -0.31 1.84
C GLU A 45 -15.43 0.55 3.01
N ALA A 46 -14.52 0.96 3.89
CA ALA A 46 -14.82 1.87 4.99
C ALA A 46 -15.31 3.23 4.46
N GLN A 47 -14.66 3.78 3.43
CA GLN A 47 -15.03 5.04 2.80
C GLN A 47 -16.39 4.96 2.08
N LEU A 48 -16.69 3.84 1.40
CA LEU A 48 -18.00 3.60 0.78
C LEU A 48 -19.12 3.51 1.82
N LYS A 49 -18.82 2.96 3.00
CA LYS A 49 -19.77 2.90 4.11
C LYS A 49 -20.01 4.28 4.74
N GLU A 50 -18.97 5.11 4.85
CA GLU A 50 -19.06 6.47 5.39
C GLU A 50 -19.73 7.44 4.41
N ASP A 51 -19.40 7.34 3.13
CA ASP A 51 -19.98 8.12 2.04
C ASP A 51 -20.45 7.22 0.90
N PRO A 52 -21.72 6.76 0.90
CA PRO A 52 -22.27 5.94 -0.16
C PRO A 52 -22.26 6.62 -1.55
N THR A 53 -22.13 7.95 -1.63
CA THR A 53 -22.02 8.65 -2.92
C THR A 53 -20.65 8.47 -3.59
N LEU A 54 -19.65 7.97 -2.86
CA LEU A 54 -18.34 7.61 -3.41
C LEU A 54 -18.47 6.57 -4.53
N ALA A 55 -19.37 5.59 -4.41
CA ALA A 55 -19.62 4.60 -5.46
C ALA A 55 -20.04 5.26 -6.78
N LEU A 56 -20.89 6.28 -6.72
CA LEU A 56 -21.33 7.03 -7.90
C LEU A 56 -20.16 7.81 -8.52
N ARG A 57 -19.34 8.46 -7.69
CA ARG A 57 -18.15 9.20 -8.17
C ARG A 57 -17.14 8.26 -8.82
N MET A 58 -16.89 7.09 -8.24
CA MET A 58 -16.00 6.08 -8.82
C MET A 58 -16.54 5.57 -10.17
N ASN A 59 -17.83 5.27 -10.27
CA ASN A 59 -18.43 4.86 -11.55
C ASN A 59 -18.29 5.94 -12.64
N GLN A 60 -18.48 7.22 -12.28
CA GLN A 60 -18.24 8.34 -13.20
C GLN A 60 -16.78 8.43 -13.65
N ILE A 61 -15.83 8.14 -12.75
CA ILE A 61 -14.39 8.10 -13.07
C ILE A 61 -14.08 6.92 -14.01
N GLU A 62 -14.70 5.76 -13.81
CA GLU A 62 -14.55 4.60 -14.72
C GLU A 62 -15.08 4.92 -16.12
N ASP A 63 -16.28 5.51 -16.21
CA ASP A 63 -16.87 5.92 -17.49
C ASP A 63 -16.02 6.96 -18.21
N PHE A 64 -15.51 7.95 -17.47
CA PHE A 64 -14.60 8.95 -18.00
C PHE A 64 -13.30 8.31 -18.50
N THR A 65 -12.69 7.43 -17.69
CA THR A 65 -11.43 6.74 -18.00
C THR A 65 -11.57 5.93 -19.28
N LYS A 66 -12.63 5.11 -19.37
CA LYS A 66 -12.94 4.33 -20.57
C LYS A 66 -13.11 5.22 -21.80
N LYS A 67 -13.85 6.32 -21.68
CA LYS A 67 -14.07 7.26 -22.79
C LYS A 67 -12.77 7.96 -23.22
N ALA A 68 -11.94 8.39 -22.27
CA ALA A 68 -10.66 9.04 -22.53
C ALA A 68 -9.72 8.10 -23.29
N MET A 69 -9.62 6.83 -22.86
CA MET A 69 -8.82 5.80 -23.54
C MET A 69 -9.35 5.51 -24.96
N LEU A 70 -10.66 5.35 -25.14
CA LEU A 70 -11.27 5.08 -26.45
C LEU A 70 -11.12 6.24 -27.44
N THR A 71 -11.10 7.48 -26.95
CA THR A 71 -10.99 8.68 -27.79
C THR A 71 -9.55 9.16 -27.99
N GLY A 72 -8.57 8.46 -27.41
CA GLY A 72 -7.17 8.88 -27.45
C GLY A 72 -6.89 10.18 -26.70
N ARG A 73 -7.81 10.66 -25.86
CA ARG A 73 -7.60 11.78 -24.94
C ARG A 73 -6.84 11.29 -23.72
N ILE A 74 -5.56 11.01 -23.92
CA ILE A 74 -4.59 10.69 -22.87
C ILE A 74 -3.50 11.75 -22.88
N VAL A 75 -2.86 11.97 -21.74
CA VAL A 75 -1.72 12.89 -21.68
C VAL A 75 -0.59 12.32 -22.54
N ASN A 76 -0.21 13.05 -23.59
CA ASN A 76 0.90 12.73 -24.49
C ASN A 76 2.20 13.51 -24.15
N GLY A 77 2.26 14.10 -22.95
CA GLY A 77 3.39 14.87 -22.44
C GLY A 77 3.89 14.32 -21.09
N LYS A 78 4.97 14.91 -20.57
CA LYS A 78 5.51 14.56 -19.26
C LYS A 78 4.56 15.04 -18.16
N ILE A 79 4.07 14.12 -17.33
CA ILE A 79 3.34 14.47 -16.11
C ILE A 79 4.38 14.63 -15.01
N GLU A 80 4.40 15.78 -14.35
CA GLU A 80 5.23 16.01 -13.17
C GLU A 80 4.34 16.13 -11.94
N ILE A 81 4.63 15.33 -10.91
CA ILE A 81 3.83 15.21 -9.70
C ILE A 81 4.66 15.77 -8.54
N PRO A 82 4.29 16.94 -8.00
CA PRO A 82 4.87 17.44 -6.77
C PRO A 82 4.47 16.53 -5.60
N VAL A 83 5.44 16.16 -4.77
CA VAL A 83 5.27 15.23 -3.65
C VAL A 83 5.53 15.92 -2.33
N ILE A 84 4.62 15.73 -1.38
CA ILE A 84 4.75 16.13 0.02
C ILE A 84 4.86 14.87 0.87
N VAL A 85 5.99 14.72 1.57
CA VAL A 85 6.22 13.58 2.47
C VAL A 85 5.99 13.99 3.91
N ASN A 86 5.01 13.37 4.57
CA ASN A 86 4.56 13.66 5.93
C ASN A 86 5.01 12.54 6.87
N VAL A 87 6.12 12.75 7.60
CA VAL A 87 6.69 11.77 8.53
C VAL A 87 6.10 11.96 9.92
N LEU A 88 5.46 10.91 10.45
CA LEU A 88 4.99 10.84 11.84
C LEU A 88 5.79 9.78 12.60
N TYR A 89 6.54 10.21 13.61
CA TYR A 89 7.53 9.36 14.28
C TYR A 89 7.43 9.46 15.81
N ARG A 90 7.62 8.35 16.50
CA ARG A 90 7.74 8.29 17.97
C ARG A 90 9.18 8.01 18.40
N THR A 91 9.92 7.21 17.65
CA THR A 91 11.34 6.91 17.89
C THR A 91 12.26 7.58 16.87
N SER A 92 13.56 7.59 17.14
CA SER A 92 14.58 8.05 16.18
C SER A 92 14.61 7.19 14.92
N SER A 93 14.36 5.88 15.02
CA SER A 93 14.27 4.98 13.86
C SER A 93 13.06 5.27 12.98
N GLU A 94 11.91 5.61 13.56
CA GLU A 94 10.70 5.99 12.80
C GLU A 94 10.86 7.38 12.14
N ASN A 95 11.79 8.21 12.62
CA ASN A 95 12.13 9.51 12.03
C ASN A 95 13.11 9.34 10.84
N ILE A 96 12.66 8.67 9.78
CA ILE A 96 13.48 8.26 8.63
C ILE A 96 14.26 9.44 8.02
N SER A 97 15.47 9.19 7.53
CA SER A 97 16.33 10.27 7.00
C SER A 97 15.80 10.89 5.70
N ASP A 98 16.20 12.12 5.38
CA ASP A 98 15.90 12.75 4.09
C ASP A 98 16.47 11.93 2.91
N ALA A 99 17.62 11.28 3.10
CA ALA A 99 18.21 10.39 2.08
C ALA A 99 17.34 9.16 1.81
N GLN A 100 16.76 8.56 2.86
CA GLN A 100 15.80 7.47 2.69
C GLN A 100 14.55 7.94 1.95
N ILE A 101 14.07 9.16 2.26
CA ILE A 101 12.95 9.75 1.54
C ILE A 101 13.27 9.99 0.08
N GLN A 102 14.41 10.61 -0.23
CA GLN A 102 14.84 10.86 -1.59
C GLN A 102 14.97 9.54 -2.37
N SER A 103 15.53 8.50 -1.74
CA SER A 103 15.66 7.18 -2.39
C SER A 103 14.32 6.57 -2.80
N GLN A 104 13.21 6.88 -2.10
CA GLN A 104 11.87 6.46 -2.52
C GLN A 104 11.38 7.25 -3.73
N ILE A 105 11.68 8.54 -3.81
CA ILE A 105 11.34 9.39 -4.95
C ILE A 105 12.11 8.94 -6.19
N ASP A 106 13.38 8.56 -6.03
CA ASP A 106 14.21 7.99 -7.10
C ASP A 106 13.61 6.68 -7.61
N VAL A 107 13.23 5.76 -6.71
CA VAL A 107 12.51 4.52 -7.05
C VAL A 107 11.22 4.77 -7.84
N LEU A 108 10.39 5.73 -7.41
CA LEU A 108 9.16 6.06 -8.14
C LEU A 108 9.49 6.58 -9.54
N ASN A 109 10.53 7.40 -9.69
CA ASN A 109 10.97 7.87 -10.99
C ASN A 109 11.49 6.73 -11.87
N ASP A 110 12.20 5.76 -11.32
CA ASP A 110 12.70 4.62 -12.08
C ASP A 110 11.56 3.71 -12.56
N ASP A 111 10.64 3.33 -11.66
CA ASP A 111 9.53 2.42 -11.96
C ASP A 111 8.53 3.00 -12.96
N TYR A 112 8.18 4.28 -12.81
CA TYR A 112 7.23 4.94 -13.70
C TYR A 112 7.85 5.41 -15.02
N ASN A 113 9.18 5.34 -15.18
CA ASN A 113 9.84 5.65 -16.45
C ASN A 113 10.55 4.45 -17.10
N ALA A 114 10.35 3.24 -16.55
CA ALA A 114 11.01 2.02 -17.01
C ALA A 114 12.55 2.14 -17.04
N SER A 115 13.09 2.88 -16.06
CA SER A 115 14.53 3.06 -15.83
C SER A 115 15.06 2.15 -14.71
N ASN A 116 14.19 1.36 -14.09
CA ASN A 116 14.57 0.36 -13.09
C ASN A 116 15.43 -0.76 -13.71
N ASP A 117 16.52 -1.14 -13.05
CA ASP A 117 17.52 -2.10 -13.57
C ASP A 117 16.92 -3.49 -13.89
N ASP A 118 15.90 -3.89 -13.14
CA ASP A 118 15.17 -5.15 -13.28
C ASP A 118 14.12 -5.14 -14.40
N PHE A 119 13.86 -4.01 -15.08
CA PHE A 119 12.94 -3.91 -16.22
C PHE A 119 13.33 -4.81 -17.40
N SER A 120 14.61 -5.16 -17.51
CA SER A 120 15.14 -6.09 -18.50
C SER A 120 14.76 -7.55 -18.22
N GLN A 121 14.34 -7.89 -17.00
CA GLN A 121 13.96 -9.23 -16.58
C GLN A 121 12.52 -9.62 -16.96
N VAL A 122 11.75 -8.68 -17.54
CA VAL A 122 10.39 -8.95 -18.04
C VAL A 122 10.40 -10.12 -19.03
N PRO A 123 9.62 -11.20 -18.77
CA PRO A 123 9.52 -12.32 -19.67
C PRO A 123 9.08 -11.91 -21.08
N SER A 124 9.60 -12.61 -22.08
CA SER A 124 9.42 -12.26 -23.50
C SER A 124 7.95 -12.15 -23.91
N ILE A 125 7.06 -12.96 -23.33
CA ILE A 125 5.61 -12.92 -23.59
C ILE A 125 4.98 -11.56 -23.24
N PHE A 126 5.54 -10.83 -22.28
CA PHE A 126 5.05 -9.52 -21.84
C PHE A 126 5.87 -8.34 -22.39
N SER A 127 6.93 -8.61 -23.16
CA SER A 127 7.83 -7.57 -23.70
C SER A 127 7.13 -6.55 -24.60
N GLY A 128 6.06 -6.95 -25.31
CA GLY A 128 5.27 -6.07 -26.17
C GLY A 128 4.28 -5.17 -25.44
N ILE A 129 4.05 -5.41 -24.14
CA ILE A 129 3.06 -4.68 -23.35
C ILE A 129 3.65 -3.96 -22.14
N LYS A 130 4.93 -4.16 -21.80
CA LYS A 130 5.59 -3.40 -20.72
C LYS A 130 5.69 -1.92 -21.06
N ALA A 131 5.44 -1.06 -20.08
CA ALA A 131 5.31 0.37 -20.28
C ALA A 131 6.40 1.19 -19.60
N ASN A 132 6.92 2.19 -20.32
CA ASN A 132 7.36 3.44 -19.70
C ASN A 132 6.12 4.31 -19.49
N VAL A 133 5.70 4.53 -18.24
CA VAL A 133 4.49 5.30 -17.92
C VAL A 133 4.67 6.78 -18.27
N GLY A 134 5.86 7.35 -18.03
CA GLY A 134 6.22 8.73 -18.39
C GLY A 134 5.80 9.77 -17.34
N ILE A 135 5.83 9.38 -16.06
CA ILE A 135 5.49 10.25 -14.92
C ILE A 135 6.75 10.51 -14.10
N THR A 136 7.01 11.77 -13.78
CA THR A 136 8.10 12.19 -12.90
C THR A 136 7.56 12.68 -11.57
N PHE A 137 8.19 12.27 -10.48
CA PHE A 137 7.88 12.71 -9.13
C PHE A 137 8.97 13.67 -8.65
N VAL A 138 8.56 14.81 -8.08
CA VAL A 138 9.47 15.83 -7.56
C VAL A 138 9.15 16.07 -6.10
N LEU A 139 10.12 15.80 -5.23
CA LEU A 139 9.98 16.09 -3.80
C LEU A 139 9.90 17.61 -3.59
N GLU A 140 8.76 18.08 -3.09
CA GLU A 140 8.54 19.51 -2.87
C GLU A 140 8.76 19.90 -1.41
N ALA A 141 8.30 19.07 -0.47
CA ALA A 141 8.52 19.30 0.95
C ALA A 141 8.50 18.02 1.78
N ILE A 142 9.21 18.07 2.91
CA ILE A 142 9.16 17.07 3.97
C ILE A 142 8.60 17.74 5.22
N ASN A 143 7.46 17.25 5.70
CA ASN A 143 6.89 17.62 6.98
C ASN A 143 7.21 16.53 8.00
N ARG A 144 7.60 16.90 9.21
CA ARG A 144 7.94 15.95 10.28
C ARG A 144 7.19 16.31 11.55
N LYS A 145 6.60 15.32 12.22
CA LYS A 145 5.91 15.53 13.50
C LYS A 145 6.13 14.35 14.46
N SER A 146 6.61 14.66 15.66
CA SER A 146 6.74 13.64 16.71
C SER A 146 5.36 13.26 17.26
N THR A 147 5.21 12.00 17.69
CA THR A 147 3.98 11.44 18.24
C THR A 147 4.27 10.47 19.37
N THR A 148 3.29 10.22 20.24
CA THR A 148 3.34 9.17 21.26
C THR A 148 2.64 7.88 20.82
N LYS A 149 1.97 7.89 19.66
CA LYS A 149 1.26 6.72 19.14
C LYS A 149 2.25 5.63 18.74
N THR A 150 1.96 4.40 19.13
CA THR A 150 2.72 3.21 18.74
C THR A 150 2.30 2.64 17.39
N SER A 151 1.08 2.95 16.95
CA SER A 151 0.53 2.59 15.64
C SER A 151 -0.57 3.58 15.25
N TRP A 152 -0.67 3.85 13.95
CA TRP A 152 -1.72 4.70 13.37
C TRP A 152 -2.90 3.90 12.81
N GLY A 153 -2.71 2.63 12.45
CA GLY A 153 -3.70 1.81 11.75
C GLY A 153 -4.06 2.39 10.38
N THR A 154 -5.22 2.02 9.85
CA THR A 154 -5.68 2.35 8.48
C THR A 154 -6.93 3.24 8.45
N ASN A 155 -7.25 3.93 9.55
CA ASN A 155 -8.45 4.76 9.69
C ASN A 155 -8.21 6.26 9.41
N ASP A 156 -7.16 6.58 8.65
CA ASP A 156 -6.76 7.94 8.27
C ASP A 156 -6.47 8.92 9.43
N LYS A 157 -6.30 8.44 10.67
CA LYS A 157 -5.93 9.29 11.83
C LYS A 157 -4.61 10.06 11.59
N MET A 158 -3.65 9.47 10.88
CA MET A 158 -2.37 10.11 10.52
C MET A 158 -2.55 11.29 9.57
N LYS A 159 -3.66 11.33 8.82
CA LYS A 159 -3.99 12.39 7.86
C LYS A 159 -4.76 13.56 8.50
N LYS A 160 -5.00 13.54 9.82
CA LYS A 160 -5.86 14.51 10.52
C LYS A 160 -5.11 15.20 11.65
N THR A 161 -4.89 16.52 11.52
CA THR A 161 -4.25 17.34 12.56
C THR A 161 -4.96 17.23 13.92
N SER A 162 -6.30 17.18 13.91
CA SER A 162 -7.13 17.03 15.11
C SER A 162 -6.95 15.69 15.84
N GLN A 163 -6.38 14.68 15.18
CA GLN A 163 -6.09 13.35 15.75
C GLN A 163 -4.60 13.12 15.96
N GLY A 164 -3.81 14.20 15.94
CA GLY A 164 -2.36 14.19 16.14
C GLY A 164 -1.55 14.01 14.84
N GLY A 165 -2.20 13.78 13.70
CA GLY A 165 -1.56 13.59 12.40
C GLY A 165 -1.12 14.91 11.74
N ILE A 166 -0.93 14.84 10.41
CA ILE A 166 -0.64 15.97 9.53
C ILE A 166 -1.71 15.98 8.42
N ALA A 167 -2.44 17.09 8.28
CA ALA A 167 -3.42 17.25 7.20
C ALA A 167 -2.73 17.32 5.81
N PRO A 168 -3.40 16.86 4.73
CA PRO A 168 -2.84 16.96 3.38
C PRO A 168 -2.55 18.40 2.99
N THR A 169 -1.44 18.60 2.28
CA THR A 169 -1.04 19.87 1.68
C THR A 169 -1.46 19.88 0.21
N SER A 170 -2.37 20.78 -0.16
CA SER A 170 -2.86 20.98 -1.54
C SER A 170 -3.13 19.67 -2.31
N PRO A 171 -4.00 18.78 -1.81
CA PRO A 171 -4.21 17.44 -2.37
C PRO A 171 -4.73 17.42 -3.81
N THR A 172 -5.22 18.55 -4.33
CA THR A 172 -5.67 18.69 -5.72
C THR A 172 -4.52 18.88 -6.71
N THR A 173 -3.31 19.23 -6.23
CA THR A 173 -2.13 19.52 -7.07
C THR A 173 -0.84 18.88 -6.54
N LYS A 174 -0.89 18.17 -5.40
CA LYS A 174 0.27 17.51 -4.79
C LYS A 174 -0.09 16.12 -4.28
N LEU A 175 0.77 15.15 -4.55
CA LEU A 175 0.68 13.82 -3.96
C LEU A 175 1.15 13.91 -2.51
N ASN A 176 0.27 13.59 -1.56
CA ASN A 176 0.62 13.51 -0.16
C ASN A 176 0.95 12.05 0.21
N MET A 177 2.16 11.84 0.73
CA MET A 177 2.63 10.55 1.21
C MET A 177 2.83 10.61 2.72
N TRP A 178 2.12 9.81 3.50
CA TRP A 178 2.37 9.70 4.93
C TRP A 178 3.30 8.52 5.21
N VAL A 179 4.31 8.77 6.03
CA VAL A 179 5.25 7.74 6.47
C VAL A 179 5.19 7.64 7.98
N CYS A 180 4.72 6.50 8.50
CA CYS A 180 4.48 6.32 9.92
C CYS A 180 4.39 4.83 10.28
N THR A 181 4.44 4.46 11.56
CA THR A 181 4.15 3.07 11.97
C THR A 181 2.65 2.79 11.80
N ILE A 182 2.26 2.03 10.77
CA ILE A 182 0.86 1.64 10.50
C ILE A 182 0.48 0.51 11.46
N GLY A 183 1.31 -0.54 11.56
CA GLY A 183 1.04 -1.71 12.39
C GLY A 183 0.16 -2.77 11.70
N GLY A 184 -0.11 -3.88 12.40
CA GLY A 184 -0.93 -4.99 11.87
C GLY A 184 -0.29 -5.79 10.73
N GLY A 185 0.98 -5.55 10.45
CA GLY A 185 1.68 -6.13 9.29
C GLY A 185 1.27 -5.51 7.95
N ILE A 186 0.59 -4.37 7.97
CA ILE A 186 0.18 -3.63 6.77
C ILE A 186 1.36 -2.79 6.29
N LEU A 187 1.68 -2.88 5.00
CA LEU A 187 2.83 -2.22 4.40
C LEU A 187 2.46 -0.82 3.93
N GLY A 188 1.26 -0.66 3.39
CA GLY A 188 0.74 0.60 2.91
C GLY A 188 -0.74 0.53 2.58
N TYR A 189 -1.28 1.69 2.24
CA TYR A 189 -2.58 1.82 1.59
C TYR A 189 -2.68 3.16 0.86
N ALA A 190 -3.57 3.21 -0.11
CA ALA A 190 -3.92 4.39 -0.87
C ALA A 190 -5.39 4.77 -0.68
N GLN A 191 -5.72 6.01 -1.07
CA GLN A 191 -7.08 6.38 -1.39
C GLN A 191 -7.25 6.40 -2.91
N PHE A 192 -8.23 5.66 -3.42
CA PHE A 192 -8.63 5.72 -4.83
C PHE A 192 -9.18 7.11 -5.21
N PRO A 193 -9.11 7.50 -6.50
CA PRO A 193 -9.79 8.70 -6.98
C PRO A 193 -11.29 8.71 -6.65
N GLY A 194 -11.81 9.90 -6.35
CA GLY A 194 -13.22 10.11 -5.95
C GLY A 194 -13.45 10.15 -4.43
N GLY A 195 -12.46 9.76 -3.62
CA GLY A 195 -12.45 9.92 -2.18
C GLY A 195 -12.33 11.39 -1.72
N SER A 196 -12.37 11.60 -0.40
CA SER A 196 -12.29 12.95 0.20
C SER A 196 -10.91 13.57 0.01
N SER A 197 -10.87 14.86 -0.36
CA SER A 197 -9.60 15.60 -0.45
C SER A 197 -8.88 15.70 0.90
N SER A 198 -9.61 15.62 2.03
CA SER A 198 -9.02 15.67 3.37
C SER A 198 -8.18 14.46 3.74
N THR A 199 -8.22 13.39 2.94
CA THR A 199 -7.51 12.12 3.15
C THR A 199 -6.84 11.59 1.88
N ASP A 200 -6.83 12.35 0.78
CA ASP A 200 -6.25 11.93 -0.50
C ASP A 200 -4.72 11.78 -0.42
N GLY A 201 -4.23 10.70 -1.02
CA GLY A 201 -2.82 10.32 -1.04
C GLY A 201 -2.60 8.89 -0.57
N VAL A 202 -1.37 8.59 -0.18
CA VAL A 202 -0.90 7.24 0.19
C VAL A 202 -0.27 7.25 1.57
N ALA A 203 -0.41 6.16 2.33
CA ALA A 203 0.30 5.96 3.58
C ALA A 203 1.15 4.69 3.48
N ILE A 204 2.41 4.77 3.90
CA ILE A 204 3.37 3.68 3.87
C ILE A 204 3.96 3.51 5.26
N ASP A 205 4.12 2.27 5.70
CA ASP A 205 4.82 1.98 6.95
C ASP A 205 6.30 2.36 6.83
N ALA A 206 6.84 3.05 7.83
CA ALA A 206 8.22 3.55 7.81
C ALA A 206 9.28 2.46 7.60
N LYS A 207 8.97 1.19 7.91
CA LYS A 207 9.86 0.04 7.64
C LYS A 207 9.92 -0.37 6.17
N TYR A 208 9.03 0.11 5.31
CA TYR A 208 8.91 -0.33 3.91
C TYR A 208 8.91 0.88 2.94
N PHE A 209 9.55 1.98 3.35
CA PHE A 209 9.66 3.21 2.58
C PHE A 209 11.12 3.48 2.19
N GLY A 210 11.38 3.70 0.90
CA GLY A 210 12.72 3.86 0.36
C GLY A 210 13.53 2.57 0.34
N VAL A 211 14.83 2.68 0.03
CA VAL A 211 15.73 1.53 -0.17
C VAL A 211 16.94 1.53 0.77
N SER A 212 16.96 2.46 1.71
CA SER A 212 18.04 2.65 2.67
C SER A 212 17.48 2.83 4.09
N GLY A 213 18.36 2.95 5.09
CA GLY A 213 17.95 3.22 6.46
C GLY A 213 17.13 2.08 7.05
N THR A 214 15.84 2.34 7.31
CA THR A 214 14.94 1.38 7.98
C THR A 214 14.18 0.45 7.04
N ALA A 215 14.41 0.54 5.72
CA ALA A 215 13.82 -0.35 4.73
C ALA A 215 14.11 -1.82 5.08
N ASN A 216 13.07 -2.67 5.14
CA ASN A 216 13.16 -4.02 5.68
C ASN A 216 12.77 -5.10 4.66
N TYR A 217 13.65 -6.10 4.52
CA TYR A 217 13.44 -7.22 3.61
C TYR A 217 12.19 -8.03 3.99
N PRO A 218 11.40 -8.54 3.02
CA PRO A 218 11.61 -8.51 1.57
C PRO A 218 11.03 -7.28 0.83
N TYR A 219 10.57 -6.27 1.56
CA TYR A 219 9.90 -5.07 1.03
C TYR A 219 10.78 -3.83 1.19
N ASN A 220 12.00 -3.92 0.67
CA ASN A 220 13.08 -2.95 0.86
C ASN A 220 13.64 -2.35 -0.44
N LEU A 221 12.92 -2.47 -1.56
CA LEU A 221 13.28 -1.82 -2.84
C LEU A 221 12.27 -0.71 -3.21
N GLY A 222 11.47 -0.25 -2.25
CA GLY A 222 10.55 0.88 -2.40
C GLY A 222 9.29 0.58 -3.22
N ARG A 223 9.02 -0.69 -3.57
CA ARG A 223 7.89 -1.03 -4.44
C ARG A 223 6.54 -0.99 -3.75
N THR A 224 6.53 -0.99 -2.41
CA THR A 224 5.32 -0.66 -1.65
C THR A 224 4.76 0.70 -2.07
N ALA A 225 5.59 1.75 -2.15
CA ALA A 225 5.09 3.05 -2.60
C ALA A 225 4.68 3.04 -4.08
N THR A 226 5.42 2.35 -4.95
CA THR A 226 5.05 2.18 -6.37
C THR A 226 3.65 1.57 -6.51
N HIS A 227 3.36 0.53 -5.73
CA HIS A 227 2.05 -0.12 -5.67
C HIS A 227 0.95 0.83 -5.18
N GLU A 228 1.15 1.49 -4.03
CA GLU A 228 0.12 2.40 -3.48
C GLU A 228 -0.12 3.62 -4.38
N VAL A 229 0.92 4.14 -5.04
CA VAL A 229 0.77 5.24 -6.00
C VAL A 229 0.03 4.76 -7.25
N GLY A 230 0.16 3.50 -7.65
CA GLY A 230 -0.66 2.86 -8.67
C GLY A 230 -2.15 2.93 -8.34
N HIS A 231 -2.53 2.57 -7.10
CA HIS A 231 -3.91 2.72 -6.62
C HIS A 231 -4.39 4.17 -6.59
N TRP A 232 -3.55 5.09 -6.10
CA TRP A 232 -3.84 6.52 -6.15
C TRP A 232 -4.10 6.99 -7.59
N MET A 233 -3.44 6.39 -8.59
CA MET A 233 -3.64 6.62 -10.02
C MET A 233 -4.68 5.70 -10.70
N ASN A 234 -5.63 5.17 -9.94
CA ASN A 234 -6.79 4.39 -10.45
C ASN A 234 -6.48 2.96 -10.95
N LEU A 235 -5.33 2.39 -10.58
CA LEU A 235 -5.05 0.98 -10.82
C LEU A 235 -5.60 0.10 -9.70
N ARG A 236 -6.16 -1.04 -10.05
CA ARG A 236 -6.63 -2.05 -9.09
C ARG A 236 -5.57 -3.12 -8.93
N HIS A 237 -5.70 -3.93 -7.89
CA HIS A 237 -4.93 -5.17 -7.81
C HIS A 237 -5.16 -6.01 -9.07
N ILE A 238 -4.12 -6.66 -9.58
CA ILE A 238 -4.15 -7.32 -10.89
C ILE A 238 -5.15 -8.49 -10.98
N TRP A 239 -5.45 -9.14 -9.85
CA TRP A 239 -6.50 -10.18 -9.77
C TRP A 239 -7.91 -9.62 -9.62
N GLY A 240 -8.06 -8.30 -9.50
CA GLY A 240 -9.36 -7.63 -9.41
C GLY A 240 -10.10 -7.83 -8.09
N ASP A 241 -9.40 -8.22 -7.02
CA ASP A 241 -9.96 -8.41 -5.67
C ASP A 241 -11.11 -9.45 -5.63
N ALA A 242 -11.11 -10.37 -6.59
CA ALA A 242 -12.07 -11.47 -6.69
C ALA A 242 -11.43 -12.68 -7.41
N ASN A 243 -11.95 -13.88 -7.17
CA ASN A 243 -11.49 -15.07 -7.90
C ASN A 243 -11.78 -14.93 -9.40
N CYS A 244 -10.72 -14.89 -10.22
CA CYS A 244 -10.80 -14.60 -11.65
C CYS A 244 -11.48 -13.25 -11.95
N GLY A 245 -11.19 -12.24 -11.13
CA GLY A 245 -11.69 -10.89 -11.28
C GLY A 245 -11.05 -10.12 -12.44
N SER A 246 -11.39 -8.84 -12.52
CA SER A 246 -10.81 -7.92 -13.50
C SER A 246 -10.31 -6.66 -12.80
N ASP A 247 -9.09 -6.25 -13.14
CA ASP A 247 -8.49 -4.98 -12.76
C ASP A 247 -8.90 -3.82 -13.69
N LEU A 248 -9.77 -4.09 -14.66
CA LEU A 248 -10.24 -3.19 -15.71
C LEU A 248 -9.14 -2.74 -16.69
N VAL A 249 -8.11 -3.57 -16.86
CA VAL A 249 -7.06 -3.40 -17.86
C VAL A 249 -7.03 -4.63 -18.77
N SER A 250 -7.00 -4.43 -20.08
CA SER A 250 -7.18 -5.53 -21.04
C SER A 250 -5.90 -6.31 -21.37
N ASP A 251 -4.73 -5.72 -21.10
CA ASP A 251 -3.43 -6.35 -21.36
C ASP A 251 -2.78 -6.97 -20.13
N THR A 252 -3.45 -6.92 -18.98
CA THR A 252 -3.14 -7.72 -17.79
C THR A 252 -3.92 -9.05 -17.88
N PRO A 253 -3.24 -10.21 -17.91
CA PRO A 253 -3.91 -11.50 -17.89
C PRO A 253 -4.75 -11.67 -16.62
N THR A 254 -5.82 -12.48 -16.69
CA THR A 254 -6.64 -12.77 -15.52
C THR A 254 -5.88 -13.62 -14.50
N HIS A 255 -5.73 -13.12 -13.28
CA HIS A 255 -5.17 -13.89 -12.16
C HIS A 255 -6.30 -14.54 -11.36
N ASN A 256 -6.06 -15.71 -10.77
CA ASN A 256 -7.06 -16.31 -9.87
C ASN A 256 -7.04 -15.69 -8.47
N ASP A 257 -5.88 -15.22 -8.00
CA ASP A 257 -5.71 -14.57 -6.70
C ASP A 257 -4.40 -13.76 -6.71
N ALA A 258 -4.09 -13.10 -5.59
CA ALA A 258 -2.81 -12.47 -5.34
C ALA A 258 -1.66 -13.50 -5.27
N ASN A 259 -0.49 -13.11 -5.79
CA ASN A 259 0.74 -13.89 -5.69
C ASN A 259 1.69 -13.29 -4.64
N TYR A 260 2.51 -14.14 -4.01
CA TYR A 260 3.46 -13.72 -2.96
C TYR A 260 4.85 -14.28 -3.21
N GLY A 261 5.87 -13.69 -2.56
CA GLY A 261 7.26 -14.10 -2.77
C GLY A 261 7.74 -13.74 -4.17
N VAL A 262 8.50 -14.65 -4.78
CA VAL A 262 8.93 -14.54 -6.19
C VAL A 262 8.51 -15.82 -6.91
N PRO A 263 7.27 -15.89 -7.45
CA PRO A 263 6.79 -17.07 -8.16
C PRO A 263 7.71 -17.46 -9.32
N THR A 264 7.88 -18.77 -9.54
CA THR A 264 8.65 -19.27 -10.68
C THR A 264 7.86 -19.02 -11.97
N TYR A 265 8.52 -18.42 -12.96
CA TYR A 265 7.94 -18.23 -14.29
C TYR A 265 8.05 -19.51 -15.15
N PRO A 266 7.02 -19.87 -15.93
CA PRO A 266 5.67 -19.28 -15.96
C PRO A 266 4.80 -19.75 -14.78
N HIS A 267 4.06 -18.82 -14.17
CA HIS A 267 2.99 -19.12 -13.24
C HIS A 267 1.66 -19.12 -14.00
N TYR A 268 0.84 -20.17 -13.85
CA TYR A 268 -0.41 -20.32 -14.60
C TYR A 268 -1.61 -20.11 -13.67
N SER A 269 -2.53 -19.27 -14.11
CA SER A 269 -3.81 -19.06 -13.45
C SER A 269 -4.71 -20.28 -13.60
N THR A 270 -5.54 -20.53 -12.60
CA THR A 270 -6.61 -21.55 -12.66
C THR A 270 -7.87 -21.05 -13.38
N CYS A 271 -7.91 -19.79 -13.81
CA CYS A 271 -9.01 -19.20 -14.55
C CYS A 271 -9.16 -19.78 -15.96
N THR A 272 -10.33 -19.56 -16.57
CA THR A 272 -10.63 -20.01 -17.94
C THR A 272 -9.56 -19.57 -18.93
N GLY A 273 -9.05 -20.52 -19.71
CA GLY A 273 -7.97 -20.28 -20.68
C GLY A 273 -6.56 -20.44 -20.11
N THR A 274 -6.43 -20.68 -18.80
CA THR A 274 -5.15 -20.94 -18.10
C THR A 274 -4.07 -19.92 -18.49
N PRO A 275 -4.34 -18.60 -18.37
CA PRO A 275 -3.38 -17.59 -18.79
C PRO A 275 -2.11 -17.67 -17.93
N VAL A 276 -0.97 -17.31 -18.53
CA VAL A 276 0.26 -17.05 -17.78
C VAL A 276 0.06 -15.75 -17.01
N GLU A 277 0.18 -15.81 -15.69
CA GLU A 277 0.03 -14.65 -14.81
C GLU A 277 1.24 -13.72 -14.93
N MET A 278 0.96 -12.41 -14.88
CA MET A 278 1.95 -11.36 -14.86
C MET A 278 2.37 -11.07 -13.40
N THR A 279 2.96 -12.06 -12.74
CA THR A 279 3.31 -11.99 -11.30
C THR A 279 4.34 -10.91 -10.96
N MET A 280 5.01 -10.36 -11.99
CA MET A 280 5.96 -9.26 -11.87
C MET A 280 5.36 -7.87 -12.03
N ASN A 281 4.04 -7.78 -12.14
CA ASN A 281 3.35 -6.50 -12.17
C ASN A 281 3.41 -5.83 -10.78
N TYR A 282 3.62 -4.51 -10.73
CA TYR A 282 3.63 -3.78 -9.45
C TYR A 282 2.29 -3.85 -8.71
N MET A 283 1.18 -4.17 -9.38
CA MET A 283 -0.16 -4.31 -8.78
C MET A 283 -0.47 -5.73 -8.29
N ASP A 284 0.52 -6.63 -8.27
CA ASP A 284 0.44 -7.93 -7.56
C ASP A 284 1.04 -7.80 -6.14
N TYR A 285 1.03 -8.89 -5.35
CA TYR A 285 1.51 -8.93 -3.96
C TYR A 285 2.88 -9.57 -3.75
N THR A 286 3.64 -9.71 -4.83
CA THR A 286 4.99 -10.29 -4.77
C THR A 286 5.94 -9.45 -3.91
N ASP A 287 7.07 -10.05 -3.55
CA ASP A 287 8.18 -9.35 -2.90
C ASP A 287 8.65 -8.20 -3.81
N ASP A 288 9.27 -7.16 -3.24
CA ASP A 288 9.73 -6.00 -4.04
C ASP A 288 10.64 -6.41 -5.21
N ARG A 289 11.50 -7.42 -5.00
CA ARG A 289 12.40 -7.97 -6.04
C ARG A 289 11.70 -8.79 -7.12
N GLY A 290 10.43 -9.13 -6.89
CA GLY A 290 9.59 -9.91 -7.80
C GLY A 290 8.76 -9.04 -8.74
N MET A 291 8.69 -7.72 -8.52
CA MET A 291 7.86 -6.79 -9.30
C MET A 291 8.68 -5.67 -9.94
N PHE A 292 8.49 -5.46 -11.23
CA PHE A 292 9.35 -4.58 -12.02
C PHE A 292 8.71 -4.08 -13.32
N MET A 293 7.38 -4.12 -13.45
CA MET A 293 6.69 -3.52 -14.60
C MET A 293 5.26 -3.04 -14.33
N PHE A 294 4.86 -2.01 -15.06
CA PHE A 294 3.47 -1.73 -15.44
C PHE A 294 3.22 -2.13 -16.90
N SER A 295 1.96 -2.32 -17.28
CA SER A 295 1.53 -2.54 -18.67
C SER A 295 1.15 -1.24 -19.40
N ASN A 296 1.07 -1.29 -20.73
CA ASN A 296 0.62 -0.17 -21.57
C ASN A 296 -0.85 0.19 -21.30
N GLY A 297 -1.68 -0.79 -20.98
CA GLY A 297 -3.06 -0.60 -20.52
C GLY A 297 -3.12 0.12 -19.18
N GLN A 298 -2.30 -0.27 -18.20
CA GLN A 298 -2.18 0.42 -16.92
C GLN A 298 -1.70 1.87 -17.12
N LYS A 299 -0.67 2.10 -17.95
CA LYS A 299 -0.24 3.46 -18.35
C LYS A 299 -1.40 4.30 -18.88
N SER A 300 -2.17 3.75 -19.83
CA SER A 300 -3.28 4.47 -20.45
C SER A 300 -4.36 4.84 -19.44
N ARG A 301 -4.63 3.94 -18.51
CA ARG A 301 -5.61 4.11 -17.43
C ARG A 301 -5.17 5.19 -16.42
N MET A 302 -3.90 5.21 -16.05
CA MET A 302 -3.31 6.28 -15.23
C MET A 302 -3.35 7.63 -15.97
N ALA A 303 -2.89 7.67 -17.23
CA ALA A 303 -2.85 8.91 -18.01
C ALA A 303 -4.25 9.55 -18.21
N ALA A 304 -5.29 8.72 -18.30
CA ALA A 304 -6.66 9.18 -18.50
C ALA A 304 -7.18 10.07 -17.36
N ILE A 305 -6.80 9.84 -16.09
CA ILE A 305 -7.33 10.65 -14.99
C ILE A 305 -6.67 12.03 -14.87
N PHE A 306 -5.57 12.28 -15.59
CA PHE A 306 -4.83 13.55 -15.58
C PHE A 306 -5.26 14.53 -16.68
N VAL A 307 -6.03 14.09 -17.69
CA VAL A 307 -6.53 15.00 -18.73
C VAL A 307 -7.64 15.90 -18.20
N SER A 308 -7.90 17.04 -18.86
CA SER A 308 -8.98 17.97 -18.49
C SER A 308 -10.32 17.25 -18.27
N GLY A 309 -10.92 17.47 -17.09
CA GLY A 309 -12.16 16.81 -16.66
C GLY A 309 -11.96 15.48 -15.93
N GLY A 310 -10.74 14.93 -15.94
CA GLY A 310 -10.35 13.76 -15.16
C GLY A 310 -10.18 14.08 -13.68
N ALA A 311 -10.24 13.03 -12.86
CA ALA A 311 -10.24 13.13 -11.40
C ALA A 311 -8.98 13.78 -10.79
N ARG A 312 -7.86 13.77 -11.54
CA ARG A 312 -6.57 14.36 -11.13
C ARG A 312 -6.08 15.41 -12.14
N SER A 313 -7.00 16.04 -12.87
CA SER A 313 -6.68 17.07 -13.87
C SER A 313 -5.91 18.28 -13.31
N GLY A 314 -5.97 18.52 -11.99
CA GLY A 314 -5.18 19.56 -11.32
C GLY A 314 -3.66 19.34 -11.30
N PHE A 315 -3.18 18.15 -11.68
CA PHE A 315 -1.76 17.83 -11.85
C PHE A 315 -1.28 17.94 -13.31
N GLY A 316 -2.20 18.13 -14.27
CA GLY A 316 -1.93 18.06 -15.71
C GLY A 316 -1.83 19.42 -16.42
N SER A 317 -1.59 20.50 -15.68
CA SER A 317 -1.50 21.89 -16.19
C SER A 317 -0.11 22.49 -16.04
#